data_AF-A0A9E0QPV1-F1
#
_entry.id   AF-A0A9E0QPV1-F1
#
_cell.length_a   1.000
_cell.length_b   1.000
_cell.length_c   1.000
_cell.angle_alpha   90.00
_cell.angle_beta   90.00
_cell.angle_gamma   90.00
#
_symmetry.space_group_name_H-M   'P 1'
#
loop_
_entity.id
_entity.type
_entity.pdbx_description
1 polymer ?
#
loop_
_entity_poly.entity_id
_entity_poly.type
_entity_poly.pdbx_seq_one_letter_code
_entity_poly.pdbx_strand_id
1 'polypeptide(L)'
;MKAPISKPVNDTQRAFNELCEKGGGVRGGPARGKVLALLKETGQSLNKLATSEMRSHLTAFPTANPWHVCFAVGLSWGHLAQLELQFTEAVCNVLSDWNTTDLNTAKGFHMERGPTPIEQSLIGAHILFGKVTLPPTLPDTLEKLGRAQERWLSPILNPKERPPYIGAWNATAMFMTALFGQPALAATQKSPPPMLPPGGPIFAGLSLLHRTGILSKPPAGSDLDDASFEPGAIYENNGLFAELCAQLPDWSLIDIHSGVYMLGTKHPHSGNWV
;
A
#
# COMPACT_ATOMS: atom_id res chain seq x y z
N MET A 1 3.08 -29.93 -4.23
CA MET A 1 3.18 -29.11 -5.47
C MET A 1 4.63 -28.65 -5.63
N LYS A 2 5.16 -28.36 -6.83
CA LYS A 2 6.52 -27.78 -6.96
C LYS A 2 6.53 -26.34 -6.44
N ALA A 3 7.61 -25.90 -5.78
CA ALA A 3 7.78 -24.50 -5.35
C ALA A 3 7.40 -23.50 -6.47
N PRO A 4 6.38 -22.64 -6.24
CA PRO A 4 5.88 -21.75 -7.28
C PRO A 4 6.74 -20.50 -7.51
N ILE A 5 7.61 -20.13 -6.55
CA ILE A 5 8.47 -18.94 -6.64
C ILE A 5 9.90 -19.39 -6.95
N SER A 6 10.41 -19.06 -8.14
CA SER A 6 11.71 -19.56 -8.63
C SER A 6 12.94 -18.88 -8.01
N LYS A 7 12.81 -17.63 -7.55
CA LYS A 7 13.89 -16.83 -6.95
C LYS A 7 13.35 -16.04 -5.75
N PRO A 8 13.09 -16.71 -4.61
CA PRO A 8 12.51 -16.04 -3.45
C PRO A 8 13.50 -15.03 -2.85
N VAL A 9 13.09 -13.77 -2.72
CA VAL A 9 13.92 -12.65 -2.26
C VAL A 9 13.84 -12.40 -0.75
N ASN A 10 12.89 -13.00 -0.05
CA ASN A 10 12.71 -12.88 1.39
C ASN A 10 12.26 -14.21 2.04
N ASP A 11 12.26 -14.27 3.37
CA ASP A 11 11.93 -15.48 4.13
C ASP A 11 10.46 -15.89 4.00
N THR A 12 9.56 -14.93 3.80
CA THR A 12 8.13 -15.24 3.58
C THR A 12 7.94 -16.07 2.31
N GLN A 13 8.62 -15.70 1.22
CA GLN A 13 8.55 -16.45 -0.03
C GLN A 13 9.21 -17.82 0.07
N ARG A 14 10.33 -17.93 0.80
CA ARG A 14 11.00 -19.21 1.08
C ARG A 14 10.09 -20.14 1.88
N ALA A 15 9.53 -19.66 2.99
CA ALA A 15 8.61 -20.41 3.82
C ALA A 15 7.34 -20.82 3.05
N PHE A 16 6.78 -19.92 2.22
CA PHE A 16 5.63 -20.24 1.38
C PHE A 16 5.93 -21.37 0.38
N ASN A 17 7.11 -21.34 -0.27
CA ASN A 17 7.54 -22.41 -1.16
C ASN A 17 7.61 -23.76 -0.43
N GLU A 18 8.22 -23.80 0.76
CA GLU A 18 8.28 -25.02 1.56
C GLU A 18 6.89 -25.56 1.92
N LEU A 19 5.95 -24.68 2.27
CA LEU A 19 4.57 -25.07 2.54
C LEU A 19 3.91 -25.68 1.29
N CYS A 20 4.17 -25.12 0.11
CA CYS A 20 3.65 -25.61 -1.16
C CYS A 20 4.22 -27.00 -1.54
N GLU A 21 5.49 -27.23 -1.23
CA GLU A 21 6.17 -28.52 -1.43
C GLU A 21 5.61 -29.60 -0.50
N LYS A 22 5.42 -29.25 0.78
CA LYS A 22 4.80 -30.12 1.79
C LYS A 22 3.33 -30.43 1.45
N GLY A 23 2.64 -29.55 0.73
CA GLY A 23 1.25 -29.74 0.32
C GLY A 23 0.25 -29.73 1.50
N GLY A 24 -0.76 -30.60 1.43
CA GLY A 24 -1.78 -30.75 2.47
C GLY A 24 -2.99 -29.82 2.35
N GLY A 25 -3.13 -29.11 1.23
CA GLY A 25 -4.26 -28.24 0.91
C GLY A 25 -4.98 -28.63 -0.38
N VAL A 26 -5.95 -27.80 -0.73
CA VAL A 26 -6.76 -27.91 -1.95
C VAL A 26 -5.85 -27.86 -3.19
N ARG A 27 -6.18 -28.62 -4.25
CA ARG A 27 -5.39 -28.72 -5.50
C ARG A 27 -3.93 -29.18 -5.29
N GLY A 28 -3.64 -29.87 -4.19
CA GLY A 28 -2.28 -30.30 -3.84
C GLY A 28 -1.35 -29.13 -3.44
N GLY A 29 -1.93 -27.96 -3.17
CA GLY A 29 -1.26 -26.79 -2.62
C GLY A 29 -1.03 -26.88 -1.11
N PRO A 30 -0.53 -25.81 -0.48
CA PRO A 30 -0.22 -25.78 0.95
C PRO A 30 -1.49 -25.82 1.82
N ALA A 31 -1.37 -26.37 3.03
CA ALA A 31 -2.43 -26.29 4.04
C ALA A 31 -2.79 -24.82 4.35
N ARG A 32 -4.07 -24.47 4.15
CA ARG A 32 -4.53 -23.06 4.20
C ARG A 32 -4.16 -22.34 5.50
N GLY A 33 -4.43 -22.96 6.65
CA GLY A 33 -4.14 -22.35 7.95
C GLY A 33 -2.67 -21.98 8.16
N LYS A 34 -1.73 -22.76 7.59
CA LYS A 34 -0.29 -22.46 7.68
C LYS A 34 0.10 -21.26 6.84
N VAL A 35 -0.48 -21.11 5.66
CA VAL A 35 -0.26 -19.92 4.82
C VAL A 35 -0.84 -18.68 5.49
N LEU A 36 -2.06 -18.76 6.03
CA LEU A 36 -2.66 -17.62 6.72
C LEU A 36 -1.85 -17.19 7.95
N ALA A 37 -1.32 -18.15 8.72
CA ALA A 37 -0.43 -17.88 9.85
C ALA A 37 0.86 -17.18 9.41
N LEU A 38 1.50 -17.68 8.33
CA LEU A 38 2.69 -17.05 7.74
C LEU A 38 2.41 -15.60 7.31
N LEU A 39 1.33 -15.36 6.56
CA LEU A 39 0.97 -14.02 6.10
C LEU A 39 0.70 -13.07 7.28
N LYS A 40 0.02 -13.56 8.33
CA LYS A 40 -0.25 -12.79 9.54
C LYS A 40 1.04 -12.39 10.24
N GLU A 41 1.94 -13.33 10.49
CA GLU A 41 3.21 -13.08 11.17
C GLU A 41 4.06 -12.07 10.38
N THR A 42 4.25 -12.32 9.09
CA THR A 42 4.99 -11.42 8.20
C THR A 42 4.36 -10.02 8.15
N GLY A 43 3.04 -9.95 7.97
CA GLY A 43 2.32 -8.69 7.87
C GLY A 43 2.46 -7.85 9.14
N GLN A 44 2.30 -8.47 10.30
CA GLN A 44 2.46 -7.82 11.59
C GLN A 44 3.90 -7.36 11.84
N SER A 45 4.90 -8.12 11.41
CA SER A 45 6.29 -7.70 11.49
C SER A 45 6.58 -6.50 10.59
N LEU A 46 6.13 -6.52 9.32
CA LEU A 46 6.33 -5.38 8.41
C LEU A 46 5.62 -4.13 8.92
N ASN A 47 4.43 -4.28 9.50
CA ASN A 47 3.64 -3.17 10.04
C ASN A 47 4.33 -2.47 11.23
N LYS A 48 5.22 -3.16 11.97
CA LYS A 48 6.03 -2.50 13.02
C LYS A 48 7.00 -1.50 12.43
N LEU A 49 7.70 -1.88 11.34
CA LEU A 49 8.59 -0.98 10.61
C LEU A 49 7.80 0.20 10.04
N ALA A 50 6.70 -0.07 9.35
CA ALA A 50 5.85 0.96 8.76
C ALA A 50 5.30 1.95 9.79
N THR A 51 4.88 1.46 10.97
CA THR A 51 4.43 2.29 12.09
C THR A 51 5.57 3.16 12.62
N SER A 52 6.78 2.60 12.76
CA SER A 52 7.95 3.34 13.23
C SER A 52 8.33 4.47 12.29
N GLU A 53 8.39 4.17 10.99
CA GLU A 53 8.65 5.15 9.93
C GLU A 53 7.60 6.25 9.93
N MET A 54 6.32 5.90 9.83
CA MET A 54 5.25 6.89 9.79
C MET A 54 5.24 7.79 11.05
N ARG A 55 5.46 7.21 12.23
CA ARG A 55 5.55 7.97 13.49
C ARG A 55 6.71 8.95 13.47
N SER A 56 7.89 8.53 12.98
CA SER A 56 9.06 9.40 12.85
C SER A 56 8.73 10.63 12.00
N HIS A 57 8.09 10.43 10.84
CA HIS A 57 7.74 11.51 9.92
C HIS A 57 6.65 12.44 10.48
N LEU A 58 5.58 11.90 11.10
CA LEU A 58 4.56 12.74 11.75
C LEU A 58 5.13 13.55 12.92
N THR A 59 6.10 12.99 13.65
CA THR A 59 6.76 13.67 14.78
C THR A 59 7.71 14.76 14.30
N ALA A 60 8.41 14.55 13.18
CA ALA A 60 9.32 15.52 12.60
C ALA A 60 8.59 16.74 12.03
N PHE A 61 7.36 16.57 11.54
CA PHE A 61 6.57 17.63 10.89
C PHE A 61 5.22 17.88 11.58
N PRO A 62 5.19 18.25 12.88
CA PRO A 62 3.96 18.34 13.66
C PRO A 62 3.04 19.50 13.23
N THR A 63 3.60 20.50 12.53
CA THR A 63 2.87 21.67 12.01
C THR A 63 2.48 21.54 10.54
N ALA A 64 2.97 20.50 9.84
CA ALA A 64 2.59 20.26 8.45
C ALA A 64 1.18 19.69 8.36
N ASN A 65 0.53 19.84 7.20
CA ASN A 65 -0.70 19.11 6.92
C ASN A 65 -0.40 17.60 6.96
N PRO A 66 -1.04 16.82 7.84
CA PRO A 66 -0.69 15.41 8.02
C PRO A 66 -0.97 14.57 6.77
N TRP A 67 -1.89 14.99 5.90
CA TRP A 67 -2.12 14.31 4.62
C TRP A 67 -0.96 14.49 3.64
N HIS A 68 -0.26 15.63 3.66
CA HIS A 68 0.94 15.81 2.85
C HIS A 68 2.07 14.88 3.32
N VAL A 69 2.23 14.72 4.65
CA VAL A 69 3.17 13.77 5.24
C VAL A 69 2.82 12.33 4.82
N CYS A 70 1.56 11.92 5.00
CA CYS A 70 1.09 10.60 4.60
C CYS A 70 1.25 10.35 3.10
N PHE A 71 1.02 11.36 2.26
CA PHE A 71 1.22 11.26 0.81
C PHE A 71 2.69 11.05 0.47
N ALA A 72 3.60 11.84 1.06
CA ALA A 72 5.05 11.69 0.86
C ALA A 72 5.54 10.28 1.23
N VAL A 73 5.20 9.82 2.44
CA VAL A 73 5.55 8.45 2.89
C VAL A 73 4.96 7.40 1.96
N GLY A 74 3.74 7.63 1.45
CA GLY A 74 3.08 6.76 0.48
C GLY A 74 3.84 6.64 -0.84
N LEU A 75 4.44 7.73 -1.34
CA LEU A 75 5.30 7.70 -2.54
C LEU A 75 6.56 6.86 -2.30
N SER A 76 7.16 6.95 -1.12
CA SER A 76 8.35 6.15 -0.80
C SER A 76 8.04 4.66 -0.63
N TRP A 77 6.91 4.33 0.01
CA TRP A 77 6.40 2.95 0.08
C TRP A 77 6.01 2.37 -1.28
N GLY A 78 5.70 3.24 -2.26
CA GLY A 78 5.52 2.88 -3.67
C GLY A 78 6.81 2.79 -4.48
N HIS A 79 7.97 2.95 -3.83
CA HIS A 79 9.30 2.97 -4.43
C HIS A 79 9.49 4.02 -5.53
N LEU A 80 8.82 5.18 -5.40
CA LEU A 80 9.09 6.32 -6.28
C LEU A 80 10.25 7.17 -5.74
N ALA A 81 10.38 7.23 -4.42
CA ALA A 81 11.34 8.07 -3.71
C ALA A 81 11.97 7.36 -2.53
N GLN A 82 13.19 7.76 -2.18
CA GLN A 82 13.83 7.37 -0.93
C GLN A 82 13.02 7.92 0.25
N LEU A 83 12.92 7.15 1.34
CA LEU A 83 12.19 7.57 2.54
C LEU A 83 13.13 8.36 3.45
N GLU A 84 13.20 9.66 3.22
CA GLU A 84 13.99 10.59 4.04
C GLU A 84 13.13 11.74 4.57
N LEU A 85 13.56 12.36 5.68
CA LEU A 85 12.86 13.50 6.27
C LEU A 85 12.89 14.69 5.32
N GLN A 86 14.03 14.95 4.67
CA GLN A 86 14.22 16.04 3.71
C GLN A 86 13.31 15.89 2.49
N PHE A 87 13.09 14.65 2.02
CA PHE A 87 12.09 14.38 0.98
C PHE A 87 10.69 14.74 1.45
N THR A 88 10.32 14.31 2.66
CA THR A 88 9.00 14.55 3.23
C THR A 88 8.74 16.05 3.44
N GLU A 89 9.73 16.78 3.94
CA GLU A 89 9.68 18.24 4.10
C GLU A 89 9.43 18.92 2.75
N ALA A 90 10.23 18.59 1.73
CA ALA A 90 10.09 19.15 0.39
C ALA A 90 8.70 18.88 -0.21
N VAL A 91 8.19 17.65 -0.07
CA VAL A 91 6.82 17.32 -0.51
C VAL A 91 5.78 18.13 0.25
N CYS A 92 5.90 18.26 1.58
CA CYS A 92 4.98 19.06 2.37
C CYS A 92 4.96 20.52 1.94
N ASN A 93 6.12 21.10 1.66
CA ASN A 93 6.24 22.49 1.22
C ASN A 93 5.63 22.66 -0.18
N VAL A 94 5.97 21.81 -1.16
CA VAL A 94 5.39 21.86 -2.52
C VAL A 94 3.87 21.76 -2.51
N LEU A 95 3.32 20.84 -1.71
CA LEU A 95 1.88 20.62 -1.66
C LEU A 95 1.15 21.74 -0.90
N SER A 96 1.83 22.45 0.00
CA SER A 96 1.25 23.59 0.73
C SER A 96 1.30 24.88 -0.10
N ASP A 97 2.40 25.12 -0.81
CA ASP A 97 2.56 26.23 -1.73
C ASP A 97 3.49 25.81 -2.88
N TRP A 98 2.91 25.70 -4.09
CA TRP A 98 3.61 25.12 -5.23
C TRP A 98 4.83 25.96 -5.61
N ASN A 99 6.02 25.40 -5.42
CA ASN A 99 7.27 26.11 -5.67
C ASN A 99 8.34 25.22 -6.33
N THR A 100 9.18 25.84 -7.16
CA THR A 100 10.18 25.14 -7.97
C THR A 100 11.35 24.59 -7.15
N THR A 101 11.73 25.27 -6.07
CA THR A 101 12.88 24.88 -5.24
C THR A 101 12.62 23.55 -4.56
N ASP A 102 11.53 23.43 -3.80
CA ASP A 102 11.17 22.20 -3.11
C ASP A 102 10.79 21.10 -4.10
N LEU A 103 10.19 21.43 -5.25
CA LEU A 103 9.92 20.44 -6.30
C LEU A 103 11.22 19.81 -6.81
N ASN A 104 12.25 20.62 -7.07
CA ASN A 104 13.55 20.11 -7.48
C ASN A 104 14.24 19.30 -6.36
N THR A 105 14.10 19.74 -5.10
CA THR A 105 14.57 18.97 -3.94
C THR A 105 13.89 17.60 -3.88
N ALA A 106 12.55 17.54 -3.92
CA ALA A 106 11.79 16.30 -3.86
C ALA A 106 12.14 15.35 -5.00
N LYS A 107 12.30 15.88 -6.23
CA LYS A 107 12.73 15.10 -7.41
C LYS A 107 14.11 14.48 -7.22
N GLY A 108 15.02 15.08 -6.44
CA GLY A 108 16.36 14.57 -6.17
C GLY A 108 16.38 13.25 -5.40
N PHE A 109 15.29 12.88 -4.71
CA PHE A 109 15.17 11.64 -3.95
C PHE A 109 14.69 10.45 -4.79
N HIS A 110 14.65 10.58 -6.11
CA HIS A 110 14.16 9.53 -6.98
C HIS A 110 14.93 8.22 -6.82
N MET A 111 14.22 7.11 -7.03
CA MET A 111 14.82 5.78 -7.13
C MET A 111 15.02 5.40 -8.62
N GLU A 112 14.83 4.12 -8.97
CA GLU A 112 15.19 3.56 -10.28
C GLU A 112 14.36 4.13 -11.44
N ARG A 113 13.17 4.66 -11.16
CA ARG A 113 12.25 5.22 -12.17
C ARG A 113 12.57 6.67 -12.56
N GLY A 114 13.59 7.28 -11.96
CA GLY A 114 13.96 8.68 -12.21
C GLY A 114 13.01 9.70 -11.57
N PRO A 115 13.24 11.01 -11.79
CA PRO A 115 12.52 12.08 -11.10
C PRO A 115 11.09 12.33 -11.61
N THR A 116 10.79 11.93 -12.85
CA THR A 116 9.52 12.25 -13.52
C THR A 116 8.28 11.73 -12.78
N PRO A 117 8.23 10.47 -12.27
CA PRO A 117 7.08 9.99 -11.52
C PRO A 117 6.80 10.77 -10.23
N ILE A 118 7.84 11.28 -9.54
CA ILE A 118 7.67 12.13 -8.37
C ILE A 118 6.99 13.44 -8.78
N GLU A 119 7.55 14.12 -9.78
CA GLU A 119 7.01 15.38 -10.29
C GLU A 119 5.55 15.25 -10.72
N GLN A 120 5.24 14.25 -11.53
CA GLN A 120 3.88 14.03 -12.01
C GLN A 120 2.91 13.68 -10.87
N SER A 121 3.35 12.91 -9.88
CA SER A 121 2.54 12.60 -8.69
C SER A 121 2.26 13.84 -7.84
N LEU A 122 3.25 14.73 -7.69
CA LEU A 122 3.09 15.98 -6.95
C LEU A 122 2.17 16.96 -7.69
N ILE A 123 2.27 17.07 -9.02
CA ILE A 123 1.33 17.85 -9.83
C ILE A 123 -0.10 17.34 -9.59
N GLY A 124 -0.32 16.02 -9.70
CA GLY A 124 -1.62 15.41 -9.50
C GLY A 124 -2.17 15.65 -8.08
N ALA A 125 -1.33 15.47 -7.07
CA ALA A 125 -1.68 15.70 -5.67
C ALA A 125 -2.02 17.17 -5.40
N HIS A 126 -1.22 18.12 -5.88
CA HIS A 126 -1.47 19.55 -5.70
C HIS A 126 -2.83 19.96 -6.29
N ILE A 127 -3.16 19.46 -7.50
CA ILE A 127 -4.48 19.66 -8.12
C ILE A 127 -5.60 19.08 -7.24
N LEU A 128 -5.41 17.88 -6.67
CA LEU A 128 -6.43 17.22 -5.86
C LEU A 128 -6.62 17.89 -4.50
N PHE A 129 -5.54 18.26 -3.81
CA PHE A 129 -5.62 18.98 -2.54
C PHE A 129 -6.26 20.36 -2.70
N GLY A 130 -6.12 21.00 -3.88
CA GLY A 130 -6.86 22.22 -4.21
C GLY A 130 -8.36 22.03 -4.47
N LYS A 131 -8.81 20.80 -4.76
CA LYS A 131 -10.22 20.46 -5.05
C LYS A 131 -10.93 19.80 -3.85
N VAL A 132 -10.19 19.05 -3.05
CA VAL A 132 -10.73 18.17 -2.00
C VAL A 132 -10.35 18.68 -0.63
N THR A 133 -11.34 19.00 0.20
CA THR A 133 -11.13 19.31 1.61
C THR A 133 -11.11 18.03 2.44
N LEU A 134 -9.90 17.64 2.87
CA LEU A 134 -9.70 16.60 3.87
C LEU A 134 -9.72 17.18 5.29
N PRO A 135 -10.00 16.37 6.32
CA PRO A 135 -9.95 16.83 7.72
C PRO A 135 -8.56 17.40 8.08
N PRO A 136 -8.45 18.41 8.95
CA PRO A 136 -7.16 19.02 9.30
C PRO A 136 -6.25 18.09 10.11
N THR A 137 -6.81 17.02 10.69
CA THR A 137 -6.09 15.99 11.45
C THR A 137 -6.40 14.62 10.88
N LEU A 138 -5.52 13.64 11.13
CA LEU A 138 -5.83 12.25 10.78
C LEU A 138 -7.08 11.78 11.56
N PRO A 139 -8.07 11.14 10.90
CA PRO A 139 -9.27 10.68 11.57
C PRO A 139 -9.02 9.54 12.55
N ASP A 140 -9.72 9.58 13.68
CA ASP A 140 -9.66 8.62 14.79
C ASP A 140 -10.58 7.39 14.63
N THR A 141 -11.37 7.33 13.56
CA THR A 141 -12.24 6.18 13.24
C THR A 141 -12.11 5.77 11.78
N LEU A 142 -12.30 4.47 11.50
CA LEU A 142 -12.25 3.91 10.14
C LEU A 142 -13.34 4.50 9.25
N GLU A 143 -14.51 4.79 9.80
CA GLU A 143 -15.61 5.43 9.08
C GLU A 143 -15.25 6.84 8.61
N LYS A 144 -14.65 7.67 9.49
CA LYS A 144 -14.20 9.01 9.11
C LYS A 144 -13.04 8.94 8.10
N LEU A 145 -12.12 7.99 8.26
CA LEU A 145 -11.04 7.75 7.31
C LEU A 145 -11.58 7.30 5.94
N GLY A 146 -12.57 6.42 5.92
CA GLY A 146 -13.28 6.00 4.70
C GLY A 146 -13.97 7.16 3.99
N ARG A 147 -14.64 8.06 4.73
CA ARG A 147 -15.21 9.30 4.16
C ARG A 147 -14.16 10.23 3.57
N ALA A 148 -13.00 10.37 4.24
CA ALA A 148 -11.89 11.16 3.71
C ALA A 148 -11.37 10.55 2.39
N GLN A 149 -11.25 9.22 2.33
CA GLN A 149 -10.85 8.51 1.13
C GLN A 149 -11.87 8.62 -0.01
N GLU A 150 -13.16 8.52 0.28
CA GLU A 150 -14.21 8.69 -0.72
C GLU A 150 -14.16 10.07 -1.37
N ARG A 151 -14.01 11.13 -0.56
CA ARG A 151 -13.84 12.51 -1.06
C ARG A 151 -12.60 12.65 -1.96
N TRP A 152 -11.50 12.02 -1.57
CA TRP A 152 -10.25 12.02 -2.34
C TRP A 152 -10.37 11.26 -3.67
N LEU A 153 -11.01 10.09 -3.65
CA LEU A 153 -11.17 9.26 -4.84
C LEU A 153 -12.22 9.82 -5.81
N SER A 154 -13.25 10.54 -5.34
CA SER A 154 -14.32 11.09 -6.17
C SER A 154 -13.83 11.79 -7.47
N PRO A 155 -12.95 12.81 -7.41
CA PRO A 155 -12.43 13.45 -8.62
C PRO A 155 -11.49 12.56 -9.45
N ILE A 156 -10.86 11.53 -8.84
CA ILE A 156 -9.98 10.58 -9.54
C ILE A 156 -10.81 9.60 -10.38
N LEU A 157 -11.96 9.19 -9.85
CA LEU A 157 -12.90 8.27 -10.50
C LEU A 157 -13.69 8.94 -11.62
N ASN A 158 -13.78 10.26 -11.64
CA ASN A 158 -14.43 11.03 -12.69
C ASN A 158 -13.44 11.33 -13.84
N PRO A 159 -13.60 10.76 -15.05
CA PRO A 159 -12.66 10.98 -16.16
C PRO A 159 -12.51 12.44 -16.58
N LYS A 160 -13.49 13.31 -16.27
CA LYS A 160 -13.44 14.75 -16.57
C LYS A 160 -12.64 15.55 -15.55
N GLU A 161 -12.47 15.04 -14.34
CA GLU A 161 -11.82 15.74 -13.22
C GLU A 161 -10.47 15.14 -12.83
N ARG A 162 -10.21 13.91 -13.28
CA ARG A 162 -9.03 13.12 -12.97
C ARG A 162 -7.76 13.89 -13.38
N PRO A 163 -6.78 14.05 -12.46
CA PRO A 163 -5.49 14.61 -12.83
C PRO A 163 -4.79 13.76 -13.91
N PRO A 164 -4.00 14.36 -14.81
CA PRO A 164 -3.33 13.64 -15.89
C PRO A 164 -2.47 12.46 -15.43
N TYR A 165 -1.89 12.56 -14.23
CA TYR A 165 -1.07 11.52 -13.64
C TYR A 165 -1.39 11.33 -12.16
N ILE A 166 -2.25 10.36 -11.88
CA ILE A 166 -2.34 9.74 -10.57
C ILE A 166 -2.61 8.25 -10.75
N GLY A 167 -1.60 7.44 -10.41
CA GLY A 167 -1.69 5.97 -10.40
C GLY A 167 -2.49 5.48 -9.19
N ALA A 168 -2.95 4.23 -9.25
CA ALA A 168 -3.80 3.68 -8.19
C ALA A 168 -3.10 3.59 -6.83
N TRP A 169 -1.81 3.24 -6.81
CA TRP A 169 -0.99 3.31 -5.59
C TRP A 169 -0.99 4.72 -5.01
N ASN A 170 -0.59 5.73 -5.78
CA ASN A 170 -0.48 7.12 -5.32
C ASN A 170 -1.83 7.69 -4.86
N ALA A 171 -2.93 7.26 -5.49
CA ALA A 171 -4.27 7.64 -5.11
C ALA A 171 -4.70 7.10 -3.73
N THR A 172 -4.07 6.04 -3.21
CA THR A 172 -4.61 5.28 -2.07
C THR A 172 -3.60 5.02 -0.95
N ALA A 173 -2.29 5.01 -1.24
CA ALA A 173 -1.23 4.75 -0.27
C ALA A 173 -1.23 5.73 0.90
N MET A 174 -1.63 6.99 0.69
CA MET A 174 -1.79 7.98 1.76
C MET A 174 -2.73 7.52 2.89
N PHE A 175 -3.76 6.74 2.57
CA PHE A 175 -4.71 6.23 3.59
C PHE A 175 -4.14 5.02 4.33
N MET A 176 -3.34 4.19 3.67
CA MET A 176 -2.59 3.12 4.32
C MET A 176 -1.52 3.69 5.26
N THR A 177 -0.79 4.72 4.84
CA THR A 177 0.20 5.37 5.72
C THR A 177 -0.47 6.11 6.88
N ALA A 178 -1.66 6.70 6.68
CA ALA A 178 -2.46 7.22 7.79
C ALA A 178 -2.85 6.14 8.82
N LEU A 179 -3.09 4.89 8.38
CA LEU A 179 -3.31 3.75 9.28
C LEU A 179 -2.03 3.31 9.99
N PHE A 180 -0.87 3.31 9.32
CA PHE A 180 0.42 3.08 9.99
C PHE A 180 0.70 4.10 11.09
N GLY A 181 0.26 5.35 10.91
CA GLY A 181 0.32 6.38 11.95
C GLY A 181 -0.61 6.13 13.14
N GLN A 182 -1.59 5.22 13.00
CA GLN A 182 -2.64 4.93 13.98
C GLN A 182 -2.82 3.41 14.18
N PRO A 183 -1.81 2.69 14.71
CA PRO A 183 -1.80 1.23 14.74
C PRO A 183 -2.97 0.61 15.52
N ALA A 184 -3.44 1.28 16.58
CA ALA A 184 -4.62 0.84 17.31
C ALA A 184 -5.90 0.87 16.44
N LEU A 185 -6.05 1.91 15.61
CA LEU A 185 -7.16 2.01 14.66
C LEU A 185 -7.01 0.97 13.54
N ALA A 186 -5.80 0.81 13.00
CA ALA A 186 -5.50 -0.15 11.94
C ALA A 186 -5.80 -1.60 12.33
N ALA A 187 -5.54 -1.98 13.59
CA ALA A 187 -5.87 -3.30 14.12
C ALA A 187 -7.38 -3.63 14.09
N THR A 188 -8.23 -2.60 14.09
CA THR A 188 -9.70 -2.75 14.02
C THR A 188 -10.23 -2.94 12.60
N GLN A 189 -9.41 -2.73 11.57
CA GLN A 189 -9.85 -2.78 10.18
C GLN A 189 -10.07 -4.22 9.71
N LYS A 190 -11.31 -4.72 9.80
CA LYS A 190 -11.68 -6.08 9.37
C LYS A 190 -12.29 -6.14 7.96
N SER A 191 -12.78 -5.01 7.47
CA SER A 191 -13.40 -4.88 6.15
C SER A 191 -13.06 -3.51 5.55
N PRO A 192 -13.02 -3.39 4.22
CA PRO A 192 -12.99 -2.07 3.61
C PRO A 192 -14.33 -1.34 3.87
N PRO A 193 -14.36 0.00 3.89
CA PRO A 193 -13.25 0.96 3.75
C PRO A 193 -12.41 1.17 5.04
N PRO A 194 -11.23 1.85 4.95
CA PRO A 194 -10.61 2.37 3.74
C PRO A 194 -10.08 1.24 2.83
N MET A 195 -10.05 1.51 1.53
CA MET A 195 -9.41 0.67 0.52
C MET A 195 -7.89 0.79 0.65
N LEU A 196 -7.21 -0.35 0.70
CA LEU A 196 -5.76 -0.42 0.70
C LEU A 196 -5.22 -0.43 -0.73
N PRO A 197 -4.01 0.12 -0.96
CA PRO A 197 -3.50 0.34 -2.31
C PRO A 197 -3.30 -0.96 -3.09
N PRO A 198 -3.71 -1.01 -4.37
CA PRO A 198 -3.27 -2.07 -5.27
C PRO A 198 -1.82 -1.82 -5.67
N GLY A 199 -1.17 -2.82 -6.26
CA GLY A 199 0.18 -2.67 -6.83
C GLY A 199 0.74 -4.01 -7.27
N GLY A 200 1.86 -3.98 -8.00
CA GLY A 200 2.42 -5.21 -8.58
C GLY A 200 2.71 -6.32 -7.55
N PRO A 201 3.34 -6.03 -6.40
CA PRO A 201 3.51 -7.02 -5.34
C PRO A 201 2.19 -7.59 -4.79
N ILE A 202 1.15 -6.75 -4.67
CA ILE A 202 -0.16 -7.21 -4.21
C ILE A 202 -0.80 -8.15 -5.23
N PHE A 203 -0.82 -7.75 -6.51
CA PHE A 203 -1.38 -8.54 -7.59
C PHE A 203 -0.65 -9.89 -7.72
N ALA A 204 0.68 -9.89 -7.67
CA ALA A 204 1.51 -11.09 -7.71
C ALA A 204 1.25 -12.01 -6.50
N GLY A 205 1.15 -11.44 -5.30
CA GLY A 205 0.85 -12.17 -4.07
C GLY A 205 -0.54 -12.84 -4.12
N LEU A 206 -1.59 -12.09 -4.45
CA LEU A 206 -2.95 -12.62 -4.61
C LEU A 206 -3.02 -13.69 -5.71
N SER A 207 -2.30 -13.49 -6.82
CA SER A 207 -2.19 -14.48 -7.91
C SER A 207 -1.52 -15.78 -7.46
N LEU A 208 -0.50 -15.71 -6.61
CA LEU A 208 0.12 -16.90 -5.98
C LEU A 208 -0.87 -17.62 -5.07
N LEU A 209 -1.60 -16.89 -4.22
CA LEU A 209 -2.60 -17.45 -3.32
C LEU A 209 -3.74 -18.14 -4.08
N HIS A 210 -4.22 -17.56 -5.18
CA HIS A 210 -5.22 -18.21 -6.04
C HIS A 210 -4.68 -19.48 -6.71
N ARG A 211 -3.50 -19.42 -7.36
CA ARG A 211 -2.91 -20.58 -8.06
C ARG A 211 -2.64 -21.76 -7.14
N THR A 212 -2.36 -21.49 -5.87
CA THR A 212 -2.09 -22.50 -4.84
C THR A 212 -3.34 -22.95 -4.08
N GLY A 213 -4.53 -22.47 -4.45
CA GLY A 213 -5.81 -22.90 -3.88
C GLY A 213 -6.16 -22.26 -2.52
N ILE A 214 -5.43 -21.22 -2.12
CA ILE A 214 -5.73 -20.45 -0.91
C ILE A 214 -6.95 -19.57 -1.13
N LEU A 215 -6.93 -18.79 -2.21
CA LEU A 215 -8.07 -17.98 -2.67
C LEU A 215 -8.94 -18.74 -3.67
N SER A 216 -10.24 -18.50 -3.60
CA SER A 216 -11.22 -19.09 -4.51
C SER A 216 -11.30 -18.38 -5.88
N LYS A 217 -11.00 -17.08 -5.90
CA LYS A 217 -11.05 -16.21 -7.08
C LYS A 217 -9.68 -15.59 -7.37
N PRO A 218 -9.35 -15.30 -8.64
CA PRO A 218 -8.14 -14.55 -8.97
C PRO A 218 -8.28 -13.07 -8.57
N PRO A 219 -7.17 -12.34 -8.39
CA PRO A 219 -7.22 -10.88 -8.32
C PRO A 219 -7.72 -10.29 -9.64
N ALA A 220 -8.39 -9.14 -9.53
CA ALA A 220 -8.86 -8.36 -10.66
C ALA A 220 -7.76 -7.41 -11.18
N GLY A 221 -7.91 -7.01 -12.45
CA GLY A 221 -7.04 -6.08 -13.15
C GLY A 221 -5.73 -6.70 -13.65
N SER A 222 -4.78 -5.82 -13.99
CA SER A 222 -3.43 -6.19 -14.45
C SER A 222 -2.34 -5.75 -13.47
N ASP A 223 -1.13 -6.30 -13.61
CA ASP A 223 0.04 -6.00 -12.77
C ASP A 223 0.55 -4.55 -12.92
N LEU A 224 0.07 -3.81 -13.93
CA LEU A 224 0.62 -2.52 -14.38
C LEU A 224 -0.43 -1.39 -14.29
N ASP A 225 -0.48 -0.72 -13.15
CA ASP A 225 -1.32 0.46 -12.89
C ASP A 225 -0.68 1.80 -13.38
N ASP A 226 0.36 1.75 -14.20
CA ASP A 226 1.18 2.92 -14.55
C ASP A 226 0.48 3.93 -15.49
N ALA A 227 -0.68 3.60 -16.07
CA ALA A 227 -1.40 4.52 -16.97
C ALA A 227 -2.94 4.52 -16.84
N SER A 228 -3.57 3.43 -16.38
CA SER A 228 -5.03 3.33 -16.26
C SER A 228 -5.41 2.90 -14.86
N PHE A 229 -5.87 3.84 -14.02
CA PHE A 229 -6.54 3.50 -12.77
C PHE A 229 -7.78 2.68 -13.14
N GLU A 230 -7.80 1.39 -12.77
CA GLU A 230 -8.95 0.50 -12.97
C GLU A 230 -9.82 0.52 -11.70
N PRO A 231 -10.88 1.33 -11.64
CA PRO A 231 -11.59 1.55 -10.38
C PRO A 231 -12.21 0.31 -9.79
N GLY A 232 -12.66 -0.65 -10.61
CA GLY A 232 -13.27 -1.89 -10.10
C GLY A 232 -12.26 -2.79 -9.40
N ALA A 233 -11.03 -2.85 -9.91
CA ALA A 233 -10.01 -3.79 -9.45
C ALA A 233 -9.62 -3.55 -7.98
N ILE A 234 -9.58 -2.29 -7.53
CA ILE A 234 -9.27 -2.00 -6.12
C ILE A 234 -10.33 -2.55 -5.16
N TYR A 235 -11.62 -2.45 -5.49
CA TYR A 235 -12.70 -2.97 -4.64
C TYR A 235 -12.69 -4.50 -4.62
N GLU A 236 -12.51 -5.13 -5.79
CA GLU A 236 -12.44 -6.59 -5.90
C GLU A 236 -11.24 -7.16 -5.11
N ASN A 237 -10.07 -6.55 -5.26
CA ASN A 237 -8.85 -7.00 -4.56
C ASN A 237 -8.93 -6.76 -3.05
N ASN A 238 -9.54 -5.65 -2.59
CA ASN A 238 -9.82 -5.45 -1.16
C ASN A 238 -10.87 -6.43 -0.62
N GLY A 239 -11.79 -6.89 -1.47
CA GLY A 239 -12.71 -7.99 -1.14
C GLY A 239 -11.96 -9.31 -0.86
N LEU A 240 -10.91 -9.61 -1.63
CA LEU A 240 -10.05 -10.78 -1.37
C LEU A 240 -9.30 -10.67 -0.05
N PHE A 241 -8.86 -9.47 0.34
CA PHE A 241 -8.27 -9.26 1.66
C PHE A 241 -9.28 -9.52 2.78
N ALA A 242 -10.53 -9.06 2.63
CA ALA A 242 -11.57 -9.33 3.61
C ALA A 242 -11.91 -10.84 3.72
N GLU A 243 -11.91 -11.58 2.59
CA GLU A 243 -12.06 -13.04 2.58
C GLU A 243 -10.93 -13.72 3.36
N LEU A 244 -9.69 -13.27 3.22
CA LEU A 244 -8.58 -13.77 4.01
C LEU A 244 -8.78 -13.41 5.49
N CYS A 245 -9.09 -12.14 5.79
CA CYS A 245 -9.21 -11.61 7.15
C CYS A 245 -10.20 -12.38 8.01
N ALA A 246 -11.32 -12.79 7.43
CA ALA A 246 -12.36 -13.54 8.13
C ALA A 246 -11.92 -14.94 8.61
N GLN A 247 -10.78 -15.46 8.14
CA GLN A 247 -10.36 -16.84 8.38
C GLN A 247 -9.44 -17.04 9.58
N LEU A 248 -8.88 -15.97 10.15
CA LEU A 248 -8.11 -16.03 11.39
C LEU A 248 -8.51 -14.90 12.34
N PRO A 249 -8.43 -15.11 13.66
CA PRO A 249 -8.58 -14.04 14.63
C PRO A 249 -7.32 -13.16 14.70
N ASP A 250 -7.45 -12.00 15.35
CA ASP A 250 -6.34 -11.13 15.79
C ASP A 250 -5.39 -10.67 14.68
N TRP A 251 -5.93 -10.37 13.50
CA TRP A 251 -5.24 -9.67 12.42
C TRP A 251 -6.21 -8.79 11.64
N SER A 252 -5.70 -7.79 10.93
CA SER A 252 -6.50 -6.80 10.19
C SER A 252 -6.17 -6.81 8.71
N LEU A 253 -6.93 -6.03 7.93
CA LEU A 253 -6.66 -5.84 6.50
C LEU A 253 -5.25 -5.30 6.24
N ILE A 254 -4.72 -4.44 7.10
CA ILE A 254 -3.36 -3.91 6.93
C ILE A 254 -2.29 -4.99 7.17
N ASP A 255 -2.53 -5.95 8.08
CA ASP A 255 -1.65 -7.11 8.26
C ASP A 255 -1.66 -7.98 7.00
N ILE A 256 -2.85 -8.22 6.44
CA ILE A 256 -3.00 -9.02 5.22
C ILE A 256 -2.32 -8.36 4.04
N HIS A 257 -2.55 -7.06 3.84
CA HIS A 257 -1.95 -6.31 2.76
C HIS A 257 -0.42 -6.41 2.82
N SER A 258 0.17 -6.13 3.98
CA SER A 258 1.61 -6.24 4.21
C SER A 258 2.14 -7.67 4.02
N GLY A 259 1.44 -8.69 4.51
CA GLY A 259 1.83 -10.09 4.31
C GLY A 259 1.78 -10.51 2.84
N VAL A 260 0.72 -10.12 2.12
CA VAL A 260 0.55 -10.38 0.68
C VAL A 260 1.60 -9.61 -0.13
N TYR A 261 1.91 -8.39 0.25
CA TYR A 261 2.95 -7.57 -0.36
C TYR A 261 4.31 -8.27 -0.27
N MET A 262 4.69 -8.76 0.93
CA MET A 262 5.92 -9.51 1.12
C MET A 262 5.96 -10.82 0.33
N LEU A 263 4.82 -11.48 0.18
CA LEU A 263 4.71 -12.68 -0.65
C LEU A 263 4.96 -12.37 -2.14
N GLY A 264 4.46 -11.26 -2.66
CA GLY A 264 4.53 -10.96 -4.10
C GLY A 264 5.65 -10.01 -4.53
N THR A 265 6.35 -9.35 -3.60
CA THR A 265 7.40 -8.39 -3.95
C THR A 265 8.61 -9.04 -4.63
N LYS A 266 9.22 -8.31 -5.57
CA LYS A 266 10.51 -8.67 -6.18
C LYS A 266 11.64 -7.78 -5.66
N HIS A 267 11.37 -6.94 -4.66
CA HIS A 267 12.33 -5.98 -4.16
C HIS A 267 13.52 -6.71 -3.50
N PRO A 268 14.76 -6.49 -3.97
CA PRO A 268 15.93 -7.27 -3.52
C PRO A 268 16.26 -7.04 -2.05
N HIS A 269 15.86 -5.90 -1.47
CA HIS A 269 16.10 -5.61 -0.05
C HIS A 269 14.96 -6.05 0.88
N SER A 270 13.90 -6.67 0.34
CA SER A 270 12.77 -7.11 1.16
C SER A 270 13.15 -8.16 2.22
N GLY A 271 14.26 -8.87 2.04
CA GLY A 271 14.80 -9.77 3.06
C GLY A 271 15.28 -9.09 4.35
N ASN A 272 15.40 -7.76 4.37
CA ASN A 272 15.83 -6.99 5.54
C ASN A 272 14.67 -6.21 6.22
N TRP A 273 13.43 -6.36 5.74
CA TRP A 273 12.28 -5.61 6.26
C TRP A 273 11.53 -6.32 7.39
N VAL A 274 11.68 -7.65 7.50
CA VAL A 274 11.02 -8.54 8.46
C VAL A 274 11.96 -9.59 8.98
#